data_AF-A0A0F9KEB1-F1
#
_entry.id   AF-A0A0F9KEB1-F1
#
_cell.length_a   1.000
_cell.length_b   1.000
_cell.length_c   1.000
_cell.angle_alpha   90.00
_cell.angle_beta   90.00
_cell.angle_gamma   90.00
#
_symmetry.space_group_name_H-M   'P 1'
#
loop_
_entity.id
_entity.type
_entity.pdbx_description
1 polymer ?
#
loop_
_entity_poly.entity_id
_entity_poly.type
_entity_poly.pdbx_seq_one_letter_code
_entity_poly.pdbx_strand_id
1 'polypeptide(L)'
;MSATDELEHYMTACSGLRAETARLQTALTEAEIHLKTARWVLEMDDPRLLKALQTIERLIAERDGYKALAERRKEALDAWGRYSLSSKPAKELLVEALRLTDAAEEPR
;
A
#
# COMPACT_ATOMS: atom_id res chain seq x y z
N MET A 1 44.85 -14.95 -54.43
CA MET A 1 43.41 -15.17 -54.18
C MET A 1 42.65 -14.46 -55.27
N SER A 2 41.64 -15.11 -55.83
CA SER A 2 40.75 -14.49 -56.82
C SER A 2 39.74 -13.58 -56.12
N ALA A 3 39.24 -12.55 -56.80
CA ALA A 3 38.18 -11.68 -56.29
C ALA A 3 36.90 -12.46 -55.92
N THR A 4 36.67 -13.63 -56.54
CA THR A 4 35.59 -14.56 -56.18
C THR A 4 35.83 -15.24 -54.83
N ASP A 5 37.06 -15.64 -54.50
CA ASP A 5 37.38 -16.32 -53.24
C ASP A 5 37.18 -15.37 -52.05
N GLU A 6 37.54 -14.09 -52.23
CA GLU A 6 37.31 -13.05 -51.24
C GLU A 6 35.81 -12.79 -51.03
N LEU A 7 35.02 -12.77 -52.11
CA LEU A 7 33.58 -12.53 -52.03
C LEU A 7 32.86 -13.69 -51.31
N GLU A 8 33.24 -14.94 -51.58
CA GLU A 8 32.73 -16.12 -50.86
C GLU A 8 33.09 -16.11 -49.38
N HIS A 9 34.31 -15.69 -49.04
CA HIS A 9 34.75 -15.52 -47.66
C HIS A 9 33.90 -14.48 -46.91
N TYR A 10 33.68 -13.31 -47.51
CA TYR A 10 32.84 -12.27 -46.90
C TYR A 10 31.38 -12.69 -46.76
N MET A 11 30.82 -13.40 -47.74
CA MET A 11 29.46 -13.93 -47.65
C MET A 11 29.29 -14.92 -46.51
N THR A 12 30.27 -15.78 -46.29
CA THR A 12 30.29 -16.75 -45.18
C THR A 12 30.43 -16.06 -43.82
N ALA A 13 31.30 -15.04 -43.72
CA ALA A 13 31.42 -14.24 -42.50
C ALA A 13 30.10 -13.51 -42.19
N CYS A 14 29.43 -12.95 -43.20
CA CYS A 14 28.16 -12.25 -43.05
C CYS A 14 27.03 -13.20 -42.61
N SER A 15 26.98 -14.43 -43.12
CA SER A 15 25.97 -15.40 -42.68
C SER A 15 26.19 -15.83 -41.23
N GLY A 16 27.45 -16.04 -40.82
CA GLY A 16 27.82 -16.32 -39.43
C GLY A 16 27.41 -15.20 -38.47
N LEU A 17 27.73 -13.95 -38.81
CA LEU A 17 27.35 -12.78 -38.00
C LEU A 17 25.83 -12.63 -37.86
N ARG A 18 25.06 -12.91 -38.91
CA ARG A 18 23.58 -12.88 -38.84
C ARG A 18 23.03 -13.97 -37.92
N ALA A 19 23.57 -15.18 -38.00
CA ALA A 19 23.16 -16.28 -37.14
C ALA A 19 23.46 -15.97 -35.66
N GLU A 20 24.63 -15.39 -35.38
CA GLU A 20 25.01 -15.01 -34.01
C GLU A 20 24.17 -13.85 -33.49
N THR A 21 23.90 -12.84 -34.33
CA THR A 21 23.00 -11.73 -33.97
C THR A 21 21.61 -12.25 -33.62
N ALA A 22 21.07 -13.20 -34.40
CA ALA A 22 19.77 -13.78 -34.12
C ALA A 22 19.76 -14.54 -32.77
N ARG A 23 20.80 -15.31 -32.47
CA ARG A 23 20.95 -16.00 -31.17
C ARG A 23 21.01 -15.02 -30.01
N LEU A 24 21.81 -13.96 -30.13
CA LEU A 24 21.93 -12.93 -29.10
C LEU A 24 20.60 -12.20 -28.88
N GLN A 25 19.84 -11.94 -29.95
CA GLN A 25 18.51 -11.33 -29.86
C GLN A 25 17.51 -12.22 -29.08
N THR A 26 17.54 -13.54 -29.33
CA THR A 26 16.72 -14.50 -28.59
C THR A 26 17.13 -14.55 -27.11
N ALA A 27 18.42 -14.67 -26.83
CA ALA A 27 18.93 -14.69 -25.45
C ALA A 27 18.60 -13.40 -24.68
N LEU A 28 18.68 -12.25 -25.35
CA LEU A 28 18.25 -10.97 -24.78
C LEU A 28 16.76 -10.97 -24.45
N THR A 29 15.92 -11.43 -25.37
CA THR A 29 14.47 -11.51 -25.17
C THR A 29 14.12 -12.42 -23.97
N GLU A 30 14.78 -13.57 -23.86
CA GLU A 30 14.63 -14.49 -22.72
C GLU A 30 15.06 -13.84 -21.40
N ALA A 31 16.21 -13.16 -21.40
CA ALA A 31 16.70 -12.45 -20.22
C ALA A 31 15.75 -11.32 -19.78
N GLU A 32 15.16 -10.58 -20.72
CA GLU A 32 14.16 -9.53 -20.45
C GLU A 32 12.88 -10.12 -19.83
N ILE A 33 12.42 -11.27 -20.32
CA ILE A 33 11.27 -11.99 -19.75
C ILE A 33 11.60 -12.44 -18.32
N HIS A 34 12.77 -13.03 -18.09
CA HIS A 34 13.19 -13.46 -16.76
C HIS A 34 13.30 -12.28 -15.79
N LEU A 35 13.87 -11.15 -16.23
CA LEU A 35 13.97 -9.94 -15.42
C LEU A 35 12.59 -9.39 -15.06
N LYS A 36 11.66 -9.34 -16.03
CA LYS A 36 10.28 -8.88 -15.79
C LYS A 36 9.57 -9.77 -14.77
N THR A 37 9.73 -11.09 -14.87
CA THR A 37 9.15 -12.04 -13.91
C THR A 37 9.78 -11.89 -12.53
N ALA A 38 11.11 -11.81 -12.42
CA ALA A 38 11.79 -11.61 -11.15
C ALA A 38 11.39 -10.28 -10.49
N ARG A 39 11.24 -9.22 -11.28
CA ARG A 39 10.74 -7.92 -10.82
C ARG A 39 9.30 -8.02 -10.32
N TRP A 40 8.42 -8.68 -11.06
CA TRP A 40 7.02 -8.87 -10.64
C TRP A 40 6.92 -9.68 -9.35
N VAL A 41 7.72 -10.74 -9.22
CA VAL A 41 7.84 -11.50 -7.97
C VAL A 41 8.33 -10.58 -6.85
N LEU A 42 9.41 -9.82 -7.03
CA LEU A 42 9.88 -8.91 -5.97
C LEU A 42 8.87 -7.80 -5.61
N GLU A 43 8.12 -7.28 -6.57
CA GLU A 43 7.10 -6.24 -6.35
C GLU A 43 5.82 -6.79 -5.68
N MET A 44 5.45 -8.05 -5.94
CA MET A 44 4.21 -8.66 -5.45
C MET A 44 4.41 -9.61 -4.26
N ASP A 45 5.62 -10.14 -4.05
CA ASP A 45 5.89 -11.35 -3.26
C ASP A 45 6.71 -11.07 -1.99
N ASP A 46 6.42 -9.94 -1.32
CA ASP A 46 6.62 -9.90 0.14
C ASP A 46 5.25 -10.02 0.84
N PRO A 47 4.77 -11.26 1.08
CA PRO A 47 3.60 -11.51 1.94
C PRO A 47 3.72 -10.86 3.31
N ARG A 48 4.94 -10.61 3.80
CA ARG A 48 5.14 -9.88 5.05
C ARG A 48 4.87 -8.40 4.87
N LEU A 49 5.22 -7.81 3.73
CA LEU A 49 4.85 -6.42 3.39
C LEU A 49 3.34 -6.26 3.23
N LEU A 50 2.66 -7.17 2.51
CA LEU A 50 1.20 -7.13 2.38
C LEU A 50 0.52 -7.26 3.76
N LYS A 51 0.96 -8.23 4.57
CA LYS A 51 0.45 -8.41 5.93
C LYS A 51 0.76 -7.21 6.83
N ALA A 52 1.92 -6.57 6.67
CA ALA A 52 2.29 -5.36 7.38
C ALA A 52 1.37 -4.19 7.00
N LEU A 53 1.09 -4.00 5.70
CA LEU A 53 0.17 -2.97 5.22
C LEU A 53 -1.25 -3.17 5.78
N GLN A 54 -1.80 -4.38 5.68
CA GLN A 54 -3.11 -4.71 6.26
C GLN A 54 -3.14 -4.49 7.78
N THR A 55 -2.04 -4.82 8.47
CA THR A 55 -1.92 -4.58 9.92
C THR A 55 -1.89 -3.08 10.23
N ILE A 56 -1.15 -2.29 9.45
CA ILE A 56 -1.08 -0.84 9.59
C ILE A 56 -2.45 -0.20 9.34
N GLU A 57 -3.17 -0.63 8.30
CA GLU A 57 -4.53 -0.16 8.01
C GLU A 57 -5.49 -0.45 9.17
N ARG A 58 -5.46 -1.66 9.73
CA ARG A 58 -6.25 -2.01 10.93
C ARG A 58 -5.89 -1.13 12.13
N LEU A 59 -4.61 -0.94 12.40
CA LEU A 59 -4.14 -0.11 13.52
C LEU A 59 -4.52 1.36 13.35
N ILE A 60 -4.52 1.88 12.11
CA ILE A 60 -4.99 3.22 11.80
C ILE A 60 -6.49 3.34 12.09
N ALA A 61 -7.30 2.38 11.66
CA ALA A 61 -8.73 2.36 11.93
C ALA A 61 -9.04 2.29 13.43
N GLU A 62 -8.31 1.44 14.17
CA GLU A 62 -8.43 1.35 15.64
C GLU A 62 -8.06 2.66 16.32
N ARG A 63 -6.91 3.25 15.96
CA ARG A 63 -6.48 4.55 16.46
C ARG A 63 -7.53 5.63 16.20
N ASP A 64 -8.10 5.68 15.00
CA ASP A 64 -9.09 6.69 14.63
C ASP A 64 -10.42 6.46 15.36
N GLY A 65 -10.79 5.20 15.61
CA GLY A 65 -11.90 4.82 16.50
C GLY A 65 -11.68 5.31 17.93
N TYR A 66 -10.49 5.07 18.50
CA TYR A 66 -10.15 5.55 19.84
C TYR A 66 -10.10 7.08 19.94
N LYS A 67 -9.61 7.78 18.91
CA LYS A 67 -9.65 9.25 18.86
C LYS A 67 -11.09 9.76 18.88
N ALA A 68 -11.96 9.19 18.04
CA ALA A 68 -13.37 9.57 18.01
C ALA A 68 -14.05 9.33 19.36
N LEU A 69 -13.77 8.19 20.01
CA LEU A 69 -14.27 7.88 21.35
C LEU A 69 -13.76 8.88 22.40
N ALA A 70 -12.48 9.25 22.35
CA ALA A 70 -11.89 10.22 23.26
C ALA A 70 -12.54 11.60 23.15
N GLU A 71 -12.80 12.09 21.93
CA GLU A 71 -13.52 13.35 21.72
C GLU A 71 -14.95 13.28 22.27
N ARG A 72 -15.70 12.19 22.03
CA ARG A 72 -17.04 12.02 22.61
C ARG A 72 -17.02 12.01 24.14
N ARG A 73 -16.03 11.33 24.76
CA ARG A 73 -15.87 11.32 26.22
C ARG A 73 -15.54 12.72 26.76
N LYS A 74 -14.73 13.50 26.04
CA LYS A 74 -14.45 14.88 26.39
C LYS A 74 -15.70 15.75 26.32
N GLU A 75 -16.51 15.62 25.26
CA GLU A 75 -17.79 16.33 25.14
C GLU A 75 -18.77 15.98 26.28
N ALA A 76 -18.84 14.69 26.66
CA ALA A 76 -19.64 14.25 27.79
C ALA A 76 -19.16 14.88 29.10
N LEU A 77 -17.84 14.89 29.35
CA LEU A 77 -17.25 15.54 30.53
C LEU A 77 -17.54 17.05 30.56
N ASP A 78 -17.43 17.73 29.42
CA ASP A 78 -17.75 19.16 29.31
C ASP A 78 -19.23 19.43 29.59
N ALA A 79 -20.13 18.55 29.15
CA ALA A 79 -21.56 18.64 29.48
C ALA A 79 -21.83 18.45 30.98
N TRP A 80 -21.16 17.50 31.63
CA TRP A 80 -21.20 17.34 33.09
C TRP A 80 -20.64 18.54 33.84
N GLY A 81 -19.56 19.14 33.33
CA GLY A 81 -19.00 20.40 33.83
C GLY A 81 -20.04 21.53 33.77
N ARG A 82 -20.71 21.71 32.63
CA ARG A 82 -21.77 22.71 32.45
C ARG A 82 -22.96 22.48 33.39
N TYR A 83 -23.38 21.22 33.56
CA TYR A 83 -24.46 20.87 34.48
C TYR A 83 -24.08 21.18 35.94
N SER A 84 -22.91 20.73 36.39
CA SER A 84 -22.46 20.84 37.78
C SER A 84 -22.10 22.26 38.21
N LEU A 85 -21.56 23.08 37.30
CA LEU A 85 -21.20 24.48 37.56
C LEU A 85 -22.37 25.45 37.38
N SER A 86 -23.55 24.97 36.94
CA SER A 86 -24.74 25.80 36.82
C SER A 86 -25.24 26.22 38.21
N SER A 87 -25.44 27.52 38.41
CA SER A 87 -26.03 28.07 39.63
C SER A 87 -27.50 27.68 39.84
N LYS A 88 -28.17 27.22 38.77
CA LYS A 88 -29.50 26.59 38.78
C LYS A 88 -29.47 25.41 37.79
N PRO A 89 -29.10 24.20 38.21
CA PRO A 89 -28.98 23.05 37.31
C PRO A 89 -30.33 22.76 36.65
N ALA A 90 -30.37 22.93 35.33
CA ALA A 90 -31.56 22.74 34.51
C ALA A 90 -31.69 21.27 34.09
N LYS A 91 -32.93 20.78 33.98
CA LYS A 91 -33.20 19.39 33.59
C LYS A 91 -32.66 19.08 32.20
N GLU A 92 -32.66 20.08 31.32
CA GLU A 92 -32.14 20.00 29.96
C GLU A 92 -30.64 19.67 29.93
N LEU A 93 -29.85 20.31 30.80
CA LEU A 93 -28.40 20.07 30.91
C LEU A 93 -28.10 18.66 31.43
N LEU A 94 -28.91 18.15 32.37
CA LEU A 94 -28.78 16.78 32.85
C LEU A 94 -29.07 15.76 31.74
N VAL A 95 -30.14 15.97 30.98
CA VAL A 95 -30.50 15.10 29.85
C VAL A 95 -29.44 15.14 28.75
N GLU A 96 -28.88 16.31 28.46
CA GLU A 96 -27.77 16.45 27.50
C GLU A 96 -26.53 15.67 27.94
N ALA A 97 -26.12 15.81 29.21
CA ALA A 97 -24.95 15.12 29.75
C ALA A 97 -25.11 13.59 29.73
N LEU A 98 -26.30 13.09 30.09
CA LEU A 98 -26.62 11.66 30.02
C LEU A 98 -26.57 11.14 28.57
N ARG A 99 -27.21 11.84 27.63
CA ARG A 99 -27.21 11.45 26.22
C ARG A 99 -25.79 11.37 25.63
N LEU A 100 -24.93 12.34 25.96
CA LEU A 100 -23.55 12.36 25.49
C LEU A 100 -22.69 11.27 26.15
N THR A 101 -23.02 10.90 27.40
CA THR A 101 -22.39 9.76 28.09
C THR A 101 -22.71 8.45 27.38
N ASP A 102 -23.98 8.21 27.04
CA ASP A 102 -24.42 7.03 26.29
C ASP A 102 -23.75 6.95 24.91
N ALA A 103 -23.60 8.10 24.23
CA ALA A 103 -22.92 8.19 22.94
C ALA A 103 -21.39 7.95 23.01
N ALA A 104 -20.81 8.05 24.20
CA ALA A 104 -19.39 7.86 24.50
C ALA A 104 -19.07 6.48 25.09
N GLU A 105 -20.01 5.53 25.01
CA GLU A 105 -19.75 4.12 25.30
C GLU A 105 -18.90 3.46 24.20
N GLU A 106 -18.09 2.47 24.61
CA GLU A 106 -17.34 1.65 23.66
C GLU A 106 -18.29 0.81 22.81
N PRO A 107 -18.11 0.76 21.48
CA PRO A 107 -18.86 -0.17 20.65
C PRO A 107 -18.53 -1.61 21.09
N ARG A 108 -19.57 -2.39 21.40
CA ARG A 108 -19.47 -3.80 21.79
C ARG A 108 -19.00 -4.70 20.65
#